data_AF-A0A958QF15-F1
#
_entry.id   AF-A0A958QF15-F1
#
_cell.length_a   1.000
_cell.length_b   1.000
_cell.length_c   1.000
_cell.angle_alpha   90.00
_cell.angle_beta   90.00
_cell.angle_gamma   90.00
#
_symmetry.space_group_name_H-M   'P 1'
#
loop_
_entity.id
_entity.type
_entity.pdbx_description
1 polymer ?
#
loop_
_entity_poly.entity_id
_entity_poly.type
_entity_poly.pdbx_seq_one_letter_code
_entity_poly.pdbx_strand_id
1 'polypeptide(L)'
;MEFVKRNLWEIERSWALRYLGAVLAISHVISGVTWIYTSPSIFSWTRGPQVCWSFFSGCMPLQYLFLPDAAPVLWIYMGLAVLATLAFLFNRGLTLAWWMSLISFLLLVVFILGDKRLASNTHTLLLFLNTSFLLFPSKPHLMGGLIAAYYVSDGVLKSNLDWLSGYWFKDVYSLSHKALEWMAAAFVMAEIIAAPMIMSRSGQRLSGAIVTLIVVNMVQWSIGKPFGPLVLNLLILFFIFYFIERRRFERETLYQSYVRPEPTKIWVPIWIALFVAAQSLPLWGSYNKSLRTPVTMNQLTIPADCQQYGYAIFENGIRALPEDLFRPEGDTSHCNVDLRLLHAGKLCQQLESEPGFSTLATVLLKRGYSEAQYSVIYTSQDVCQKREAL
;
A
#
# COMPACT_ATOMS: atom_id res chain seq x y z
N MET A 1 5.70 34.19 -4.16
CA MET A 1 7.10 33.75 -4.38
C MET A 1 7.89 33.47 -3.11
N GLU A 2 7.70 34.21 -2.00
CA GLU A 2 8.48 34.03 -0.77
C GLU A 2 8.40 32.61 -0.18
N PHE A 3 7.22 31.98 -0.27
CA PHE A 3 7.01 30.59 0.14
C PHE A 3 7.95 29.61 -0.57
N VAL A 4 8.04 29.69 -1.90
CA VAL A 4 8.92 28.83 -2.71
C VAL A 4 10.38 29.09 -2.34
N LYS A 5 10.77 30.35 -2.15
CA LYS A 5 12.13 30.71 -1.71
C LYS A 5 12.46 30.07 -0.34
N ARG A 6 11.53 30.07 0.60
CA ARG A 6 11.70 29.43 1.91
C ARG A 6 11.84 27.91 1.81
N ASN A 7 11.01 27.27 0.99
CA ASN A 7 11.10 25.82 0.75
C ASN A 7 12.44 25.43 0.11
N LEU A 8 12.86 26.16 -0.91
CA LEU A 8 14.14 25.93 -1.58
C LEU A 8 15.32 26.14 -0.62
N TRP A 9 15.27 27.17 0.22
CA TRP A 9 16.31 27.42 1.22
C TRP A 9 16.45 26.26 2.23
N GLU A 10 15.34 25.66 2.68
CA GLU A 10 15.37 24.50 3.58
C GLU A 10 16.01 23.28 2.91
N ILE A 11 15.67 23.03 1.63
CA ILE A 11 16.20 21.91 0.86
C ILE A 11 17.68 22.12 0.53
N GLU A 12 18.07 23.31 0.07
CA GLU A 12 19.45 23.63 -0.31
C GLU A 12 20.43 23.38 0.83
N ARG A 13 20.03 23.75 2.04
CA ARG A 13 20.88 23.62 3.22
C ARG A 13 20.97 22.19 3.74
N SER A 14 19.96 21.34 3.47
CA SER A 14 19.91 19.98 3.98
C SER A 14 20.23 18.95 2.91
N TRP A 15 21.34 18.22 3.08
CA TRP A 15 21.66 17.13 2.15
C TRP A 15 20.70 15.94 2.32
N ALA A 16 20.18 15.70 3.53
CA ALA A 16 19.16 14.68 3.74
C ALA A 16 17.86 15.02 3.01
N LEU A 17 17.45 16.30 3.00
CA LEU A 17 16.27 16.75 2.25
C LEU A 17 16.48 16.71 0.74
N ARG A 18 17.70 16.97 0.24
CA ARG A 18 18.04 16.76 -1.18
C ARG A 18 17.94 15.29 -1.56
N TYR A 19 18.49 14.39 -0.74
CA TYR A 19 18.31 12.95 -0.94
C TYR A 19 16.84 12.55 -0.92
N LEU A 20 16.06 13.05 0.04
CA LEU A 20 14.62 12.79 0.10
C LEU A 20 13.89 13.29 -1.16
N GLY A 21 14.20 14.50 -1.63
CA GLY A 21 13.67 15.02 -2.89
C GLY A 21 14.00 14.12 -4.07
N ALA A 22 15.24 13.62 -4.14
CA ALA A 22 15.65 12.64 -5.15
C ALA A 22 14.90 11.31 -5.01
N VAL A 23 14.67 10.81 -3.79
CA VAL A 23 13.89 9.59 -3.52
C VAL A 23 12.43 9.75 -3.93
N LEU A 24 11.81 10.89 -3.61
CA LEU A 24 10.45 11.19 -4.04
C LEU A 24 10.37 11.31 -5.56
N ALA A 25 11.33 11.99 -6.20
CA ALA A 25 11.41 12.08 -7.65
C ALA A 25 11.58 10.69 -8.30
N ILE A 26 12.54 9.87 -7.87
CA ILE A 26 12.75 8.53 -8.46
C ILE A 26 11.56 7.60 -8.20
N SER A 27 10.83 7.77 -7.09
CA SER A 27 9.61 6.99 -6.83
C SER A 27 8.54 7.19 -7.90
N HIS A 28 8.50 8.36 -8.56
CA HIS A 28 7.63 8.60 -9.72
C HIS A 28 8.03 7.75 -10.93
N VAL A 29 9.33 7.59 -11.18
CA VAL A 29 9.85 6.70 -12.24
C VAL A 29 9.48 5.25 -11.94
N ILE A 30 9.73 4.80 -10.69
CA ILE A 30 9.39 3.44 -10.26
C ILE A 30 7.88 3.21 -10.40
N SER A 31 7.04 4.20 -10.08
CA SER A 31 5.58 4.14 -10.25
C SER A 31 5.21 3.96 -11.74
N GLY A 32 5.79 4.78 -12.63
CA GLY A 32 5.53 4.69 -14.06
C GLY A 32 5.95 3.35 -14.67
N VAL A 33 7.14 2.84 -14.30
CA VAL A 33 7.61 1.51 -14.70
C VAL A 33 6.67 0.43 -14.17
N THR A 34 6.24 0.52 -12.92
CA THR A 34 5.30 -0.44 -12.32
C THR A 34 3.99 -0.47 -13.11
N TRP A 35 3.44 0.69 -13.46
CA TRP A 35 2.20 0.80 -14.22
C TRP A 35 2.30 0.19 -15.62
N ILE A 36 3.44 0.33 -16.31
CA ILE A 36 3.70 -0.32 -17.61
C ILE A 36 3.58 -1.85 -17.47
N TYR A 37 4.18 -2.42 -16.42
CA TYR A 37 4.17 -3.87 -16.22
C TYR A 37 2.83 -4.40 -15.68
N THR A 38 2.19 -3.69 -14.75
CA THR A 38 0.99 -4.21 -14.08
C THR A 38 -0.30 -3.82 -14.77
N SER A 39 -0.29 -2.83 -15.66
CA SER A 39 -1.50 -2.31 -16.31
C SER A 39 -1.23 -1.86 -17.75
N PRO A 40 -0.67 -2.74 -18.61
CA PRO A 40 -0.32 -2.38 -19.99
C PRO A 40 -1.54 -1.93 -20.82
N SER A 41 -2.73 -2.44 -20.51
CA SER A 41 -4.00 -2.12 -21.19
C SER A 41 -4.47 -0.68 -21.01
N ILE A 42 -3.91 0.06 -20.05
CA ILE A 42 -4.20 1.50 -19.85
C ILE A 42 -3.41 2.35 -20.85
N PHE A 43 -2.22 1.88 -21.22
CA PHE A 43 -1.29 2.60 -22.09
C PHE A 43 -1.26 2.05 -23.52
N SER A 44 -2.10 1.05 -23.83
CA SER A 44 -2.32 0.56 -25.19
C SER A 44 -3.38 1.35 -25.94
N TRP A 45 -3.31 1.30 -27.28
CA TRP A 45 -4.27 1.93 -28.19
C TRP A 45 -5.71 1.42 -27.99
N THR A 46 -5.87 0.13 -27.70
CA THR A 46 -7.13 -0.49 -27.30
C THR A 46 -7.30 -0.38 -25.79
N ARG A 47 -7.87 0.73 -25.31
CA ARG A 47 -8.07 0.93 -23.88
C ARG A 47 -9.03 -0.13 -23.33
N GLY A 48 -8.58 -0.85 -22.29
CA GLY A 48 -9.44 -1.78 -21.56
C GLY A 48 -10.55 -1.06 -20.77
N PRO A 49 -11.52 -1.80 -20.21
CA PRO A 49 -12.59 -1.22 -19.39
C PRO A 49 -12.01 -0.41 -18.22
N GLN A 50 -12.57 0.77 -17.97
CA GLN A 50 -12.10 1.73 -16.98
C GLN A 50 -12.60 1.38 -15.57
N VAL A 51 -11.78 1.68 -14.56
CA VAL A 51 -12.13 1.50 -13.15
C VAL A 51 -12.16 2.85 -12.46
N CYS A 52 -13.34 3.45 -12.39
CA CYS A 52 -13.53 4.71 -11.70
C CYS A 52 -13.52 4.55 -10.17
N TRP A 53 -13.25 5.65 -9.49
CA TRP A 53 -13.42 5.73 -8.04
C TRP A 53 -14.89 5.74 -7.68
N SER A 54 -15.22 5.18 -6.52
CA SER A 54 -16.61 5.05 -6.08
C SER A 54 -17.33 6.39 -5.87
N PHE A 55 -16.60 7.41 -5.39
CA PHE A 55 -17.11 8.77 -5.24
C PHE A 55 -17.08 9.60 -6.54
N PHE A 56 -16.42 9.08 -7.58
CA PHE A 56 -16.25 9.76 -8.86
C PHE A 56 -16.53 8.79 -10.02
N SER A 57 -17.81 8.45 -10.19
CA SER A 57 -18.29 7.51 -11.21
C SER A 57 -18.03 7.98 -12.64
N GLY A 58 -17.93 9.29 -12.87
CA GLY A 58 -17.62 9.91 -14.16
C GLY A 58 -16.13 10.19 -14.36
N CYS A 59 -15.25 9.20 -14.21
CA CYS A 59 -13.80 9.40 -14.41
C CYS A 59 -13.37 9.52 -15.88
N MET A 60 -14.27 9.16 -16.80
CA MET A 60 -14.03 9.13 -18.24
C MET A 60 -13.62 10.51 -18.83
N PRO A 61 -14.29 11.64 -18.53
CA PRO A 61 -13.90 12.95 -19.07
C PRO A 61 -12.51 13.39 -18.61
N LEU A 62 -12.13 13.07 -17.36
CA LEU A 62 -10.80 13.39 -16.83
C LEU A 62 -9.71 12.71 -17.65
N GLN A 63 -9.90 11.44 -18.00
CA GLN A 63 -8.94 10.70 -18.79
C GLN A 63 -8.88 11.21 -20.24
N TYR A 64 -10.00 11.55 -20.87
CA TYR A 64 -9.96 12.09 -22.24
C TYR A 64 -9.36 13.50 -22.31
N LEU A 65 -9.64 14.35 -21.32
CA LEU A 65 -9.16 15.72 -21.29
C LEU A 65 -7.66 15.80 -21.00
N PHE A 66 -7.17 15.03 -20.04
CA PHE A 66 -5.78 15.12 -19.58
C PHE A 66 -4.86 14.02 -20.13
N LEU A 67 -5.43 12.90 -20.59
CA LEU A 67 -4.69 11.75 -21.09
C LEU A 67 -5.27 11.26 -22.43
N PRO A 68 -5.37 12.10 -23.48
CA PRO A 68 -5.85 11.67 -24.79
C PRO A 68 -4.97 10.56 -25.38
N ASP A 69 -3.65 10.61 -25.13
CA ASP A 69 -2.71 9.51 -25.29
C ASP A 69 -1.90 9.33 -23.98
N ALA A 70 -2.23 8.30 -23.21
CA ALA A 70 -1.62 8.09 -21.89
C ALA A 70 -0.12 7.76 -21.96
N ALA A 71 0.34 7.12 -23.04
CA ALA A 71 1.73 6.70 -23.20
C ALA A 71 2.74 7.86 -23.30
N PRO A 72 2.62 8.86 -24.21
CA PRO A 72 3.54 9.99 -24.26
C PRO A 72 3.52 10.82 -22.97
N VAL A 73 2.36 11.01 -22.35
CA VAL A 73 2.25 11.71 -21.06
C VAL A 73 3.01 10.95 -19.96
N LEU A 74 2.93 9.61 -19.96
CA LEU A 74 3.70 8.77 -19.02
C LEU A 74 5.22 8.92 -19.23
N TRP A 75 5.69 8.95 -20.47
CA TRP A 75 7.12 9.17 -20.76
C TRP A 75 7.60 10.55 -20.33
N ILE A 76 6.80 11.59 -20.56
CA ILE A 76 7.09 12.96 -20.08
C ILE A 76 7.15 12.97 -18.55
N TYR A 77 6.16 12.35 -17.89
CA TYR A 77 6.11 12.22 -16.43
C TYR A 77 7.37 11.55 -15.86
N MET A 78 7.82 10.43 -16.44
CA MET A 78 9.04 9.74 -16.02
C MET A 78 10.30 10.55 -16.35
N GLY A 79 10.36 11.19 -17.52
CA GLY A 79 11.49 12.04 -17.91
C GLY A 79 11.70 13.21 -16.96
N LEU A 80 10.62 13.92 -16.59
CA LEU A 80 10.66 15.00 -15.60
C LEU A 80 11.15 14.49 -14.23
N ALA A 81 10.70 13.31 -13.81
CA ALA A 81 11.11 12.69 -12.56
C ALA A 81 12.60 12.29 -12.55
N VAL A 82 13.14 11.77 -13.65
CA VAL A 82 14.59 11.49 -13.79
C VAL A 82 15.39 12.78 -13.68
N LEU A 83 15.00 13.83 -14.42
CA LEU A 83 15.70 15.12 -14.39
C LEU A 83 15.65 15.77 -13.00
N ALA A 84 14.50 15.71 -12.32
CA ALA A 84 14.37 16.18 -10.95
C ALA A 84 15.27 15.41 -9.97
N THR A 85 15.33 14.08 -10.11
CA THR A 85 16.21 13.21 -9.30
C THR A 85 17.67 13.64 -9.44
N LEU A 86 18.16 13.79 -10.67
CA LEU A 86 19.54 14.20 -10.94
C LEU A 86 19.81 15.62 -10.41
N ALA A 87 18.89 16.55 -10.61
CA ALA A 87 19.04 17.92 -10.15
C ALA A 87 19.11 18.05 -8.62
N PHE A 88 18.33 17.24 -7.88
CA PHE A 88 18.44 17.16 -6.42
C PHE A 88 19.77 16.56 -5.95
N LEU A 89 20.23 15.47 -6.57
CA LEU A 89 21.48 14.80 -6.20
C LEU A 89 22.72 15.67 -6.46
N PHE A 90 22.77 16.36 -7.61
CA PHE A 90 23.92 17.18 -7.99
C PHE A 90 23.88 18.62 -7.46
N ASN A 91 22.82 19.00 -6.75
CA ASN A 91 22.64 20.35 -6.22
C ASN A 91 22.68 21.46 -7.29
N ARG A 92 22.39 21.12 -8.56
CA ARG A 92 22.39 22.07 -9.67
C ARG A 92 20.95 22.28 -10.12
N GLY A 93 20.46 23.51 -9.99
CA GLY A 93 19.11 23.87 -10.42
C GLY A 93 18.01 23.38 -9.48
N LEU A 94 18.16 23.53 -8.16
CA LEU A 94 17.14 23.14 -7.17
C LEU A 94 15.75 23.72 -7.46
N THR A 95 15.68 24.97 -7.93
CA THR A 95 14.41 25.60 -8.33
C THR A 95 13.75 24.82 -9.47
N LEU A 96 14.52 24.39 -10.46
CA LEU A 96 14.03 23.61 -11.59
C LEU A 96 13.60 22.21 -11.12
N ALA A 97 14.40 21.56 -10.26
CA ALA A 97 14.08 20.26 -9.66
C ALA A 97 12.73 20.30 -8.91
N TRP A 98 12.49 21.39 -8.16
CA TRP A 98 11.24 21.60 -7.44
C TRP A 98 10.04 21.73 -8.38
N TRP A 99 10.16 22.52 -9.46
CA TRP A 99 9.09 22.65 -10.45
C TRP A 99 8.83 21.35 -11.22
N MET A 100 9.88 20.65 -11.63
CA MET A 100 9.75 19.34 -12.28
C MET A 100 9.04 18.33 -11.37
N SER A 101 9.41 18.30 -10.08
CA SER A 101 8.75 17.45 -9.08
C SER A 101 7.30 17.83 -8.85
N LEU A 102 6.97 19.13 -8.83
CA LEU A 102 5.58 19.58 -8.74
C LEU A 102 4.75 19.12 -9.94
N ILE A 103 5.29 19.24 -11.16
CA ILE A 103 4.59 18.78 -12.37
C ILE A 103 4.43 17.26 -12.34
N SER A 104 5.47 16.50 -11.99
CA SER A 104 5.36 15.04 -11.82
C SER A 104 4.34 14.67 -10.76
N PHE A 105 4.28 15.38 -9.62
CA PHE A 105 3.27 15.17 -8.59
C PHE A 105 1.84 15.42 -9.09
N LEU A 106 1.61 16.49 -9.85
CA LEU A 106 0.30 16.76 -10.45
C LEU A 106 -0.10 15.68 -11.46
N LEU A 107 0.84 15.21 -12.29
CA LEU A 107 0.59 14.11 -13.23
C LEU A 107 0.28 12.81 -12.48
N LEU A 108 0.98 12.50 -11.38
CA LEU A 108 0.68 11.36 -10.51
C LEU A 108 -0.78 11.43 -10.01
N VAL A 109 -1.21 12.60 -9.52
CA VAL A 109 -2.59 12.83 -9.08
C VAL A 109 -3.59 12.58 -10.22
N VAL A 110 -3.33 13.11 -11.41
CA VAL A 110 -4.18 12.90 -12.59
C VAL A 110 -4.27 11.42 -12.96
N PHE A 111 -3.15 10.68 -12.99
CA PHE A 111 -3.15 9.24 -13.28
C PHE A 111 -3.96 8.45 -12.25
N ILE A 112 -3.73 8.70 -10.96
CA ILE A 112 -4.44 7.99 -9.87
C ILE A 112 -5.94 8.30 -9.89
N LEU A 113 -6.33 9.56 -10.13
CA LEU A 113 -7.74 9.95 -10.22
C LEU A 113 -8.42 9.42 -11.48
N GLY A 114 -7.66 9.29 -12.58
CA GLY A 114 -8.16 8.79 -13.86
C GLY A 114 -8.48 7.29 -13.86
N ASP A 115 -7.65 6.47 -13.21
CA ASP A 115 -7.89 5.02 -13.11
C ASP A 115 -7.44 4.45 -11.76
N LYS A 116 -8.40 3.87 -11.02
CA LYS A 116 -8.17 3.28 -9.71
C LYS A 116 -7.14 2.14 -9.72
N ARG A 117 -6.94 1.45 -10.85
CA ARG A 117 -5.95 0.36 -10.98
C ARG A 117 -4.52 0.83 -10.80
N LEU A 118 -4.25 2.11 -11.05
CA LEU A 118 -2.93 2.71 -10.90
C LEU A 118 -2.62 3.05 -9.43
N ALA A 119 -3.62 3.05 -8.55
CA ALA A 119 -3.45 3.39 -7.14
C ALA A 119 -2.93 2.20 -6.31
N SER A 120 -2.09 2.49 -5.31
CA SER A 120 -1.68 1.54 -4.27
C SER A 120 -1.46 2.27 -2.94
N ASN A 121 -1.30 1.54 -1.84
CA ASN A 121 -1.04 2.13 -0.52
C ASN A 121 0.24 3.00 -0.54
N THR A 122 1.28 2.54 -1.23
CA THR A 122 2.51 3.32 -1.41
C THR A 122 2.26 4.60 -2.20
N HIS A 123 1.37 4.60 -3.21
CA HIS A 123 1.01 5.84 -3.90
C HIS A 123 0.29 6.82 -2.97
N THR A 124 -0.61 6.35 -2.10
CA THR A 124 -1.24 7.18 -1.08
C THR A 124 -0.17 7.83 -0.18
N LEU A 125 0.83 7.08 0.29
CA LEU A 125 1.97 7.65 1.01
C LEU A 125 2.70 8.72 0.18
N LEU A 126 3.05 8.41 -1.07
CA LEU A 126 3.74 9.34 -1.96
C LEU A 126 2.94 10.63 -2.18
N LEU A 127 1.61 10.58 -2.21
CA LEU A 127 0.78 11.78 -2.31
C LEU A 127 0.98 12.69 -1.09
N PHE A 128 0.92 12.13 0.12
CA PHE A 128 1.13 12.90 1.35
C PHE A 128 2.57 13.37 1.52
N LEU A 129 3.57 12.55 1.16
CA LEU A 129 4.98 12.93 1.23
C LEU A 129 5.33 14.02 0.20
N ASN A 130 4.90 13.90 -1.05
CA ASN A 130 5.14 14.95 -2.05
C ASN A 130 4.44 16.26 -1.66
N THR A 131 3.20 16.20 -1.18
CA THR A 131 2.50 17.39 -0.67
C THR A 131 3.28 18.04 0.47
N SER A 132 3.73 17.23 1.43
CA SER A 132 4.54 17.70 2.57
C SER A 132 5.87 18.31 2.13
N PHE A 133 6.52 17.72 1.14
CA PHE A 133 7.83 18.13 0.65
C PHE A 133 7.73 19.42 -0.17
N LEU A 134 6.69 19.57 -0.97
CA LEU A 134 6.51 20.73 -1.84
C LEU A 134 5.91 21.92 -1.08
N LEU A 135 5.02 21.67 -0.10
CA LEU A 135 4.18 22.72 0.46
C LEU A 135 4.43 23.06 1.94
N PHE A 136 4.95 22.14 2.75
CA PHE A 136 5.01 22.39 4.20
C PHE A 136 6.43 22.67 4.71
N PRO A 137 6.57 23.53 5.74
CA PRO A 137 7.85 23.71 6.43
C PRO A 137 8.14 22.54 7.38
N SER A 138 9.36 22.47 7.93
CA SER A 138 9.77 21.43 8.89
C SER A 138 9.69 20.02 8.30
N LYS A 139 10.13 19.89 7.04
CA LYS A 139 10.02 18.66 6.23
C LYS A 139 10.50 17.42 6.98
N PRO A 140 11.67 17.39 7.66
CA PRO A 140 12.14 16.16 8.27
C PRO A 140 11.19 15.58 9.31
N HIS A 141 10.51 16.44 10.08
CA HIS A 141 9.60 16.00 11.14
C HIS A 141 8.28 15.49 10.57
N LEU A 142 7.75 16.20 9.55
CA LEU A 142 6.57 15.76 8.80
C LEU A 142 6.80 14.40 8.13
N MET A 143 7.95 14.21 7.48
CA MET A 143 8.28 12.97 6.78
C MET A 143 8.45 11.81 7.76
N GLY A 144 9.16 12.04 8.87
CA GLY A 144 9.28 11.08 9.96
C GLY A 144 7.92 10.62 10.48
N GLY A 145 7.05 11.58 10.80
CA GLY A 145 5.71 11.30 11.30
C GLY A 145 4.82 10.58 10.30
N LEU A 146 4.82 10.99 9.02
CA LEU A 146 4.02 10.35 7.97
C LEU A 146 4.49 8.93 7.66
N ILE A 147 5.80 8.69 7.57
CA ILE A 147 6.33 7.34 7.33
C ILE A 147 6.03 6.43 8.52
N ALA A 148 6.19 6.91 9.76
CA ALA A 148 5.84 6.13 10.94
C ALA A 148 4.33 5.84 10.99
N ALA A 149 3.48 6.85 10.75
CA ALA A 149 2.03 6.69 10.69
C ALA A 149 1.59 5.74 9.57
N TYR A 150 2.28 5.76 8.42
CA TYR A 150 2.05 4.83 7.33
C TYR A 150 2.28 3.39 7.76
N TYR A 151 3.44 3.08 8.34
CA TYR A 151 3.77 1.72 8.78
C TYR A 151 2.81 1.22 9.87
N VAL A 152 2.45 2.08 10.82
CA VAL A 152 1.45 1.72 11.84
C VAL A 152 0.11 1.45 11.19
N SER A 153 -0.34 2.31 10.27
CA SER A 153 -1.62 2.13 9.58
C SER A 153 -1.63 0.86 8.73
N ASP A 154 -0.57 0.63 7.94
CA ASP A 154 -0.43 -0.55 7.09
C ASP A 154 -0.34 -1.84 7.92
N GLY A 155 0.36 -1.82 9.06
CA GLY A 155 0.40 -2.91 10.03
C GLY A 155 -0.97 -3.20 10.66
N VAL A 156 -1.72 -2.15 11.04
CA VAL A 156 -3.11 -2.30 11.53
C VAL A 156 -4.00 -2.88 10.43
N LEU A 157 -3.85 -2.46 9.17
CA LEU A 157 -4.60 -3.06 8.06
C LEU A 157 -4.28 -4.54 7.85
N LYS A 158 -3.03 -4.94 8.07
CA LYS A 158 -2.55 -6.34 8.04
C LYS A 158 -2.88 -7.15 9.30
N SER A 159 -3.53 -6.56 10.30
CA SER A 159 -3.99 -7.31 11.49
C SER A 159 -5.28 -8.11 11.27
N ASN A 160 -5.77 -8.17 10.04
CA ASN A 160 -6.92 -8.99 9.66
C ASN A 160 -6.57 -10.49 9.61
N LEU A 161 -7.62 -11.33 9.68
CA LEU A 161 -7.46 -12.79 9.70
C LEU A 161 -6.82 -13.35 8.42
N ASP A 162 -7.04 -12.74 7.25
CA ASP A 162 -6.44 -13.20 5.99
C ASP A 162 -4.92 -13.08 5.98
N TRP A 163 -4.41 -12.00 6.56
CA TRP A 163 -2.98 -11.77 6.64
C TRP A 163 -2.36 -12.58 7.76
N LEU A 164 -3.00 -12.62 8.94
CA LEU A 164 -2.52 -13.35 10.10
C LEU A 164 -2.55 -14.87 9.94
N SER A 165 -3.35 -15.42 8.99
CA SER A 165 -3.31 -16.85 8.66
C SER A 165 -1.99 -17.28 8.02
N GLY A 166 -1.14 -16.34 7.59
CA GLY A 166 0.14 -16.63 6.94
C GLY A 166 0.00 -17.13 5.49
N TYR A 167 -1.20 -17.04 4.91
CA TYR A 167 -1.50 -17.52 3.56
C TYR A 167 -0.51 -16.97 2.51
N TRP A 168 -0.17 -15.69 2.60
CA TRP A 168 0.74 -14.99 1.68
C TRP A 168 2.18 -15.52 1.67
N PHE A 169 2.58 -16.22 2.74
CA PHE A 169 3.92 -16.78 2.88
C PHE A 169 4.03 -18.21 2.37
N LYS A 170 2.91 -18.91 2.19
CA LYS A 170 2.85 -20.34 1.85
C LYS A 170 3.49 -20.65 0.50
N ASP A 171 3.31 -19.77 -0.48
CA ASP A 171 3.85 -19.95 -1.83
C ASP A 171 5.37 -19.75 -1.89
N VAL A 172 5.94 -19.06 -0.90
CA VAL A 172 7.37 -18.69 -0.87
C VAL A 172 8.16 -19.57 0.09
N TYR A 173 7.55 -19.98 1.20
CA TYR A 173 8.21 -20.69 2.29
C TYR A 173 7.51 -22.01 2.59
N SER A 174 8.25 -23.11 2.51
CA SER A 174 7.80 -24.47 2.85
C SER A 174 7.81 -24.72 4.37
N LEU A 175 7.11 -23.89 5.12
CA LEU A 175 6.98 -24.01 6.58
C LEU A 175 5.63 -24.61 6.98
N SER A 176 5.52 -25.11 8.22
CA SER A 176 4.24 -25.53 8.77
C SER A 176 3.25 -24.37 8.90
N HIS A 177 1.94 -24.64 8.81
CA HIS A 177 0.89 -23.62 8.93
C HIS A 177 1.05 -22.76 10.19
N LYS A 178 1.35 -23.37 11.36
CA LYS A 178 1.58 -22.63 12.60
C LYS A 178 2.81 -21.73 12.56
N ALA A 179 3.89 -22.15 11.90
CA ALA A 179 5.06 -21.28 11.72
C ALA A 179 4.74 -20.08 10.82
N LEU A 180 3.92 -20.25 9.78
CA LEU A 180 3.47 -19.15 8.92
C LEU A 180 2.58 -18.15 9.68
N GLU A 181 1.66 -18.62 10.52
CA GLU A 181 0.84 -17.77 11.41
C GLU A 181 1.73 -16.92 12.34
N TRP A 182 2.69 -17.55 13.03
CA TRP A 182 3.62 -16.84 13.93
C TRP A 182 4.50 -15.85 13.17
N MET A 183 4.97 -16.20 11.98
CA MET A 183 5.76 -15.31 11.14
C MET A 183 4.94 -14.10 10.69
N ALA A 184 3.66 -14.28 10.30
CA ALA A 184 2.77 -13.19 9.95
C ALA A 184 2.49 -12.26 11.13
N ALA A 185 2.22 -12.82 12.33
CA ALA A 185 2.04 -12.03 13.55
C ALA A 185 3.31 -11.23 13.90
N ALA A 186 4.48 -11.87 13.86
CA ALA A 186 5.76 -11.21 14.13
C ALA A 186 6.06 -10.10 13.13
N PHE A 187 5.76 -10.32 11.85
CA PHE A 187 5.89 -9.33 10.79
C PHE A 187 5.05 -8.08 11.08
N VAL A 188 3.77 -8.25 11.42
CA VAL A 188 2.86 -7.13 11.75
C VAL A 188 3.32 -6.39 13.00
N MET A 189 3.71 -7.13 14.05
CA MET A 189 4.25 -6.50 15.27
C MET A 189 5.51 -5.70 15.00
N ALA A 190 6.42 -6.23 14.16
CA ALA A 190 7.64 -5.54 13.78
C ALA A 190 7.35 -4.21 13.07
N GLU A 191 6.39 -4.18 12.13
CA GLU A 191 5.96 -2.94 11.46
C GLU A 191 5.44 -1.89 12.45
N ILE A 192 4.51 -2.30 13.33
CA ILE A 192 3.85 -1.38 14.27
C ILE A 192 4.83 -0.86 15.33
N ILE A 193 5.72 -1.71 15.84
CA ILE A 193 6.62 -1.36 16.94
C ILE A 193 7.86 -0.61 16.44
N ALA A 194 8.45 -1.02 15.30
CA ALA A 194 9.67 -0.39 14.78
C ALA A 194 9.40 1.00 14.18
N ALA A 195 8.23 1.22 13.58
CA ALA A 195 7.87 2.48 12.94
C ALA A 195 8.02 3.73 13.84
N PRO A 196 7.41 3.81 15.05
CA PRO A 196 7.59 4.97 15.92
C PRO A 196 9.04 5.12 16.41
N MET A 197 9.82 4.03 16.46
CA MET A 197 11.22 4.08 16.87
C MET A 197 12.12 4.80 15.84
N ILE A 198 11.69 4.96 14.59
CA ILE A 198 12.38 5.82 13.61
C ILE A 198 12.48 7.28 14.11
N MET A 199 11.50 7.74 14.90
CA MET A 199 11.51 9.11 15.43
C MET A 199 12.34 9.23 16.73
N SER A 200 12.93 8.14 17.22
CA SER A 200 13.73 8.12 18.43
C SER A 200 14.98 8.99 18.30
N ARG A 201 15.34 9.67 19.40
CA ARG A 201 16.63 10.39 19.51
C ARG A 201 17.81 9.43 19.75
N SER A 202 17.55 8.25 20.31
CA SER A 202 18.60 7.25 20.57
C SER A 202 19.01 6.58 19.26
N GLY A 203 20.29 6.69 18.92
CA GLY A 203 20.86 6.08 17.71
C GLY A 203 20.69 4.56 17.65
N GLN A 204 20.75 3.87 18.80
CA GLN A 204 20.55 2.42 18.88
C GLN A 204 19.11 2.01 18.51
N ARG A 205 18.12 2.74 19.04
CA ARG A 205 16.70 2.48 18.73
C ARG A 205 16.40 2.80 17.26
N LEU A 206 16.98 3.89 16.74
CA LEU A 206 16.85 4.25 15.33
C LEU A 206 17.48 3.18 14.41
N SER A 207 18.71 2.75 14.70
CA SER A 207 19.37 1.72 13.88
C SER A 207 18.62 0.39 13.94
N GLY A 208 18.12 0.00 15.12
CA GLY A 208 17.26 -1.16 15.28
C GLY A 208 16.00 -1.05 14.41
N ALA A 209 15.30 0.09 14.48
CA ALA A 209 14.12 0.34 13.66
C ALA A 209 14.40 0.25 12.16
N ILE A 210 15.49 0.87 11.69
CA ILE A 210 15.90 0.86 10.29
C ILE A 210 16.15 -0.58 9.82
N VAL A 211 16.95 -1.35 10.56
CA VAL A 211 17.26 -2.74 10.20
C VAL A 211 15.99 -3.59 10.18
N THR A 212 15.16 -3.51 11.22
CA THR A 212 13.90 -4.25 11.30
C THR A 212 12.99 -3.93 10.12
N LEU A 213 12.79 -2.65 9.79
CA LEU A 213 11.90 -2.27 8.69
C LEU A 213 12.47 -2.60 7.30
N ILE A 214 13.79 -2.55 7.11
CA ILE A 214 14.41 -3.05 5.88
C ILE A 214 14.14 -4.55 5.73
N VAL A 215 14.32 -5.35 6.79
CA VAL A 215 14.05 -6.79 6.77
C VAL A 215 12.58 -7.07 6.46
N VAL A 216 11.66 -6.36 7.11
CA VAL A 216 10.22 -6.44 6.82
C VAL A 216 9.95 -6.12 5.36
N ASN A 217 10.48 -5.01 4.82
CA ASN A 217 10.27 -4.67 3.41
C ASN A 217 10.87 -5.75 2.47
N MET A 218 12.02 -6.34 2.79
CA MET A 218 12.61 -7.42 1.99
C MET A 218 11.72 -8.68 1.99
N VAL A 219 11.14 -9.03 3.14
CA VAL A 219 10.16 -10.11 3.24
C VAL A 219 8.88 -9.77 2.48
N GLN A 220 8.43 -8.50 2.52
CA GLN A 220 7.28 -8.05 1.74
C GLN A 220 7.54 -8.08 0.23
N TRP A 221 8.79 -7.86 -0.19
CA TRP A 221 9.20 -7.99 -1.58
C TRP A 221 9.03 -9.43 -2.06
N SER A 222 9.46 -10.42 -1.28
CA SER A 222 9.41 -11.83 -1.72
C SER A 222 7.99 -12.37 -1.89
N ILE A 223 7.01 -11.83 -1.15
CA ILE A 223 5.60 -12.29 -1.21
C ILE A 223 4.73 -11.47 -2.17
N GLY A 224 5.22 -10.35 -2.72
CA GLY A 224 4.35 -9.35 -3.33
C GLY A 224 4.93 -8.60 -4.52
N LYS A 225 4.27 -7.51 -4.91
CA LYS A 225 4.74 -6.63 -5.99
C LYS A 225 5.95 -5.82 -5.48
N PRO A 226 7.06 -5.76 -6.24
CA PRO A 226 8.32 -5.15 -5.79
C PRO A 226 8.25 -3.62 -5.56
N PHE A 227 7.24 -2.96 -6.12
CA PHE A 227 7.08 -1.50 -6.10
C PHE A 227 7.12 -0.88 -4.70
N GLY A 228 6.24 -1.34 -3.81
CA GLY A 228 6.08 -0.74 -2.48
C GLY A 228 7.33 -0.87 -1.63
N PRO A 229 7.86 -2.09 -1.44
CA PRO A 229 9.07 -2.34 -0.67
C PRO A 229 10.30 -1.57 -1.15
N LEU A 230 10.48 -1.43 -2.48
CA LEU A 230 11.61 -0.67 -3.03
C LEU A 230 11.55 0.81 -2.62
N VAL A 231 10.39 1.45 -2.81
CA VAL A 231 10.19 2.87 -2.45
C VAL A 231 10.35 3.07 -0.94
N LEU A 232 9.76 2.19 -0.13
CA LEU A 232 9.86 2.26 1.32
C LEU A 232 11.30 2.09 1.82
N ASN A 233 12.09 1.19 1.24
CA ASN A 233 13.51 1.04 1.57
C ASN A 233 14.31 2.32 1.27
N LEU A 234 14.08 2.95 0.10
CA LEU A 234 14.71 4.23 -0.23
C LEU A 234 14.31 5.35 0.77
N LEU A 235 13.04 5.38 1.19
CA LEU A 235 12.56 6.30 2.21
C LEU A 235 13.16 6.02 3.60
N ILE A 236 13.45 4.77 3.95
CA ILE A 236 14.11 4.44 5.22
C ILE A 236 15.56 4.96 5.24
N LEU A 237 16.28 4.85 4.12
CA LEU A 237 17.67 5.33 4.01
C LEU A 237 17.79 6.84 4.28
N PHE A 238 16.73 7.61 4.02
CA PHE A 238 16.69 9.03 4.40
C PHE A 238 16.93 9.24 5.90
N PHE A 239 16.49 8.35 6.79
CA PHE A 239 16.68 8.51 8.23
C PHE A 239 18.14 8.33 8.67
N ILE A 240 18.94 7.55 7.92
CA ILE A 240 20.39 7.44 8.16
C ILE A 240 21.03 8.80 7.92
N PHE A 241 20.72 9.40 6.77
CA PHE A 241 21.24 10.71 6.38
C PHE A 241 20.75 11.82 7.30
N TYR A 242 19.46 11.81 7.63
CA TYR A 242 18.88 12.75 8.57
C TYR A 242 19.52 12.64 9.97
N PHE A 243 19.81 11.44 10.46
CA PHE A 243 20.45 11.26 11.77
C PHE A 243 21.86 11.84 11.82
N ILE A 244 22.66 11.60 10.77
CA ILE A 244 24.01 12.16 10.64
C ILE A 244 23.93 13.69 10.61
N GLU A 245 23.00 14.24 9.83
CA GLU A 245 22.81 15.68 9.68
C GLU A 245 22.27 16.36 10.94
N ARG A 246 21.34 15.71 11.63
CA ARG A 246 20.72 16.22 12.84
C ARG A 246 21.76 16.53 13.92
N ARG A 247 22.77 15.66 14.11
CA ARG A 247 23.87 15.91 15.06
C ARG A 247 24.68 17.15 14.71
N ARG A 248 24.76 17.51 13.42
CA ARG A 248 25.39 18.75 12.96
C ARG A 248 24.48 19.95 13.24
N PHE A 249 23.20 19.87 12.90
CA PHE A 249 22.25 20.95 13.13
C PHE A 249 22.02 21.26 14.61
N GLU A 250 22.01 20.27 15.50
CA GLU A 250 21.89 20.52 16.96
C GLU A 250 23.04 21.40 17.50
N ARG A 251 24.21 21.38 16.86
CA ARG A 251 25.32 22.30 17.19
C ARG A 251 25.14 23.69 16.58
N GLU A 252 24.61 23.78 15.36
CA GLU A 252 24.42 25.03 14.62
C GLU A 252 23.16 25.82 15.08
N THR A 253 22.10 25.14 15.50
CA THR A 253 20.79 25.72 15.84
C THR A 253 20.82 26.60 17.08
N LEU A 254 21.70 26.32 18.05
CA LEU A 254 21.97 27.20 19.20
C LEU A 254 22.33 28.63 18.77
N TYR A 255 22.95 28.80 17.60
CA TYR A 255 23.39 30.10 17.07
C TYR A 255 22.34 30.76 16.15
N GLN A 256 21.39 30.01 15.60
CA GLN A 256 20.51 30.49 14.52
C GLN A 256 19.12 30.91 14.94
N SER A 257 18.64 30.47 16.10
CA SER A 257 17.37 30.92 16.67
C SER A 257 17.31 32.45 16.82
N TYR A 258 18.48 33.11 16.95
CA TYR A 258 18.61 34.56 17.01
C TYR A 258 18.51 35.27 15.65
N VAL A 259 18.82 34.59 14.54
CA VAL A 259 18.91 35.21 13.20
C VAL A 259 17.62 35.01 12.40
N ARG A 260 16.95 33.86 12.53
CA ARG A 260 15.65 33.60 11.89
C ARG A 260 14.76 32.73 12.79
N PRO A 261 13.52 33.15 13.11
CA PRO A 261 12.61 32.34 13.89
C PRO A 261 12.28 31.03 13.16
N GLU A 262 12.24 29.93 13.92
CA GLU A 262 11.86 28.62 13.40
C GLU A 262 10.43 28.65 12.83
N PRO A 263 10.15 27.94 11.73
CA PRO A 263 8.77 27.74 11.27
C PRO A 263 7.89 27.13 12.37
N THR A 264 6.62 27.53 12.39
CA THR A 264 5.63 26.95 13.30
C THR A 264 5.50 25.45 13.05
N LYS A 265 5.73 24.65 14.10
CA LYS A 265 5.64 23.18 14.04
C LYS A 265 4.20 22.66 14.14
N ILE A 266 3.21 23.56 14.22
CA ILE A 266 1.79 23.21 14.37
C ILE A 266 1.24 22.38 13.20
N TRP A 267 1.82 22.55 12.01
CA TRP A 267 1.44 21.78 10.82
C TRP A 267 1.78 20.29 10.92
N VAL A 268 2.78 19.93 11.73
CA VAL A 268 3.22 18.53 11.90
C VAL A 268 2.08 17.67 12.48
N PRO A 269 1.56 17.95 13.70
CA PRO A 269 0.48 17.14 14.26
C PRO A 269 -0.82 17.24 13.44
N ILE A 270 -1.15 18.41 12.88
CA ILE A 270 -2.36 18.59 12.06
C ILE A 270 -2.32 17.67 10.83
N TRP A 271 -1.21 17.66 10.11
CA TRP A 271 -1.09 16.89 8.87
C TRP A 271 -1.01 15.38 9.13
N ILE A 272 -0.33 14.96 10.20
CA ILE A 272 -0.32 13.56 10.64
C ILE A 272 -1.74 13.13 11.07
N ALA A 273 -2.46 13.96 11.82
CA ALA A 273 -3.83 13.67 12.23
C ALA A 273 -4.76 13.54 11.02
N LEU A 274 -4.61 14.41 10.01
CA LEU A 274 -5.35 14.30 8.75
C LEU A 274 -5.03 12.99 8.01
N PHE A 275 -3.75 12.62 7.94
CA PHE A 275 -3.34 11.36 7.32
C PHE A 275 -3.96 10.16 8.03
N VAL A 276 -3.84 10.08 9.36
CA VAL A 276 -4.40 8.99 10.18
C VAL A 276 -5.93 8.96 10.09
N ALA A 277 -6.59 10.12 10.15
CA ALA A 277 -8.03 10.23 9.96
C ALA A 277 -8.44 9.66 8.60
N ALA A 278 -7.75 10.05 7.52
CA ALA A 278 -7.98 9.50 6.19
C ALA A 278 -7.79 7.98 6.16
N GLN A 279 -6.78 7.43 6.83
CA GLN A 279 -6.55 5.98 6.89
C GLN A 279 -7.57 5.24 7.76
N SER A 280 -8.21 5.91 8.72
CA SER A 280 -9.25 5.35 9.59
C SER A 280 -10.64 5.33 8.96
N LEU A 281 -10.91 6.16 7.94
CA LEU A 281 -12.22 6.24 7.26
C LEU A 281 -12.77 4.87 6.83
N PRO A 282 -11.98 3.93 6.25
CA PRO A 282 -12.47 2.61 5.87
C PRO A 282 -12.95 1.77 7.05
N LEU A 283 -12.49 2.04 8.28
CA LEU A 283 -12.86 1.28 9.47
C LEU A 283 -14.23 1.71 10.04
N TRP A 284 -14.66 2.95 9.77
CA TRP A 284 -15.86 3.54 10.39
C TRP A 284 -17.10 3.46 9.49
N GLY A 285 -16.90 3.33 8.19
CA GLY A 285 -18.01 3.17 7.24
C GLY A 285 -18.59 1.77 7.30
N SER A 286 -19.88 1.64 7.61
CA SER A 286 -20.66 0.41 7.43
C SER A 286 -20.57 -0.05 5.97
N TYR A 287 -19.66 -0.98 5.68
CA TYR A 287 -19.53 -1.87 4.50
C TYR A 287 -19.74 -1.27 3.09
N ASN A 288 -19.91 0.04 2.96
CA ASN A 288 -20.21 0.67 1.70
C ASN A 288 -18.90 0.82 0.95
N LYS A 289 -18.80 0.05 -0.15
CA LYS A 289 -17.78 0.14 -1.20
C LYS A 289 -17.50 1.57 -1.71
N SER A 290 -18.36 2.53 -1.31
CA SER A 290 -18.37 3.98 -1.59
C SER A 290 -17.27 4.82 -0.93
N LEU A 291 -16.51 4.31 0.04
CA LEU A 291 -15.52 5.13 0.78
C LEU A 291 -14.06 4.87 0.39
N ARG A 292 -13.80 4.08 -0.66
CA ARG A 292 -12.44 3.91 -1.17
C ARG A 292 -12.08 5.15 -1.99
N THR A 293 -11.13 5.93 -1.48
CA THR A 293 -10.64 7.18 -2.06
C THR A 293 -9.14 7.06 -2.40
N PRO A 294 -8.58 7.91 -3.28
CA PRO A 294 -7.13 7.88 -3.57
C PRO A 294 -6.25 8.21 -2.35
N VAL A 295 -6.84 8.81 -1.31
CA VAL A 295 -6.15 9.21 -0.08
C VAL A 295 -6.27 8.19 1.05
N THR A 296 -7.08 7.14 0.87
CA THR A 296 -7.21 6.02 1.81
C THR A 296 -6.38 4.83 1.34
N MET A 297 -5.64 4.21 2.24
CA MET A 297 -5.03 2.91 2.02
C MET A 297 -6.12 1.88 1.73
N ASN A 298 -5.83 1.01 0.78
CA ASN A 298 -6.68 -0.13 0.44
C ASN A 298 -6.22 -1.32 1.29
N GLN A 299 -7.16 -1.92 2.03
CA GLN A 299 -6.85 -3.04 2.91
C GLN A 299 -6.29 -4.25 2.18
N LEU A 300 -6.67 -4.44 0.92
CA LEU A 300 -6.17 -5.44 -0.02
C LEU A 300 -6.64 -5.03 -1.42
N THR A 301 -6.00 -5.61 -2.44
CA THR A 301 -6.31 -5.45 -3.88
C THR A 301 -7.80 -5.27 -4.14
N ILE A 302 -8.13 -4.43 -5.13
CA ILE A 302 -9.49 -4.25 -5.69
C ILE A 302 -10.26 -5.56 -5.52
N PRO A 303 -11.39 -5.58 -4.77
CA PRO A 303 -11.99 -6.82 -4.33
C PRO A 303 -12.27 -7.66 -5.57
N ALA A 304 -11.59 -8.80 -5.66
CA ALA A 304 -11.95 -9.80 -6.64
C ALA A 304 -13.29 -10.35 -6.19
N ASP A 305 -14.23 -10.44 -7.11
CA ASP A 305 -15.52 -11.05 -6.83
C ASP A 305 -15.27 -12.54 -6.62
N CYS A 306 -15.64 -13.05 -5.45
CA CYS A 306 -15.36 -14.42 -5.08
C CYS A 306 -16.64 -15.11 -4.64
N GLN A 307 -16.86 -16.26 -5.27
CA GLN A 307 -18.04 -17.08 -5.12
C GLN A 307 -17.58 -18.48 -4.76
N GLN A 308 -18.18 -19.06 -3.73
CA GLN A 308 -17.91 -20.42 -3.34
C GLN A 308 -19.19 -21.24 -3.51
N TYR A 309 -19.09 -22.28 -4.33
CA TYR A 309 -20.15 -23.25 -4.51
C TYR A 309 -19.81 -24.52 -3.75
N GLY A 310 -20.80 -25.11 -3.10
CA GLY A 310 -20.64 -26.35 -2.36
C GLY A 310 -21.75 -27.35 -2.66
N TYR A 311 -21.38 -28.61 -2.68
CA TYR A 311 -22.27 -29.73 -2.96
C TYR A 311 -22.08 -30.77 -1.86
N ALA A 312 -23.12 -31.01 -1.08
CA ALA A 312 -23.16 -32.09 -0.11
C ALA A 312 -23.52 -33.39 -0.85
N ILE A 313 -22.69 -34.41 -0.68
CA ILE A 313 -22.84 -35.71 -1.33
C ILE A 313 -23.42 -36.67 -0.30
N PHE A 314 -24.60 -37.20 -0.62
CA PHE A 314 -25.29 -38.23 0.16
C PHE A 314 -25.33 -39.53 -0.64
N GLU A 315 -25.55 -40.67 0.03
CA GLU A 315 -25.75 -41.97 -0.62
C GLU A 315 -26.87 -41.95 -1.66
N ASN A 316 -27.91 -41.13 -1.42
CA ASN A 316 -29.11 -41.04 -2.27
C ASN A 316 -29.09 -39.88 -3.28
N GLY A 317 -28.00 -39.10 -3.36
CA GLY A 317 -27.90 -37.99 -4.32
C GLY A 317 -27.01 -36.82 -3.87
N ILE A 318 -26.98 -35.78 -4.69
CA ILE A 318 -26.15 -34.58 -4.46
C ILE A 318 -27.06 -33.39 -4.17
N ARG A 319 -26.80 -32.67 -3.08
CA ARG A 319 -27.53 -31.46 -2.68
C ARG A 319 -26.64 -30.24 -2.82
N ALA A 320 -27.01 -29.31 -3.70
CA ALA A 320 -26.35 -28.01 -3.77
C ALA A 320 -26.64 -27.21 -2.49
N LEU A 321 -25.59 -26.64 -1.89
CA LEU A 321 -25.69 -25.81 -0.70
C LEU A 321 -25.76 -24.33 -1.12
N PRO A 322 -26.59 -23.50 -0.46
CA PRO A 322 -26.64 -22.07 -0.74
C PRO A 322 -25.30 -21.39 -0.48
N GLU A 323 -24.93 -20.42 -1.33
CA GLU A 323 -23.64 -19.70 -1.28
C GLU A 323 -23.40 -19.00 0.08
N ASP A 324 -24.48 -18.53 0.71
CA ASP A 324 -24.42 -17.81 1.99
C ASP A 324 -23.88 -18.67 3.14
N LEU A 325 -24.03 -20.00 3.08
CA LEU A 325 -23.47 -20.91 4.09
C LEU A 325 -21.94 -20.88 4.12
N PHE A 326 -21.31 -20.51 3.01
CA PHE A 326 -19.85 -20.43 2.88
C PHE A 326 -19.31 -19.04 3.23
N ARG A 327 -20.18 -18.08 3.57
CA ARG A 327 -19.85 -16.68 3.83
C ARG A 327 -20.32 -16.33 5.25
N PRO A 328 -19.44 -16.35 6.26
CA PRO A 328 -19.86 -15.94 7.60
C PRO A 328 -20.35 -14.49 7.58
N GLU A 329 -21.35 -14.19 8.42
CA GLU A 329 -21.76 -12.82 8.67
C GLU A 329 -20.57 -11.99 9.15
N GLY A 330 -20.28 -10.90 8.44
CA GLY A 330 -19.16 -10.00 8.75
C GLY A 330 -17.79 -10.44 8.24
N ASP A 331 -17.69 -11.54 7.49
CA ASP A 331 -16.40 -12.00 6.97
C ASP A 331 -15.95 -11.17 5.76
N THR A 332 -14.91 -10.37 5.97
CA THR A 332 -14.20 -9.60 4.93
C THR A 332 -13.16 -10.45 4.19
N SER A 333 -13.03 -11.75 4.49
CA SER A 333 -12.02 -12.61 3.89
C SER A 333 -12.22 -12.74 2.37
N HIS A 334 -11.42 -11.97 1.64
CA HIS A 334 -11.55 -11.86 0.19
C HIS A 334 -10.79 -13.03 -0.43
N CYS A 335 -11.50 -14.13 -0.67
CA CYS A 335 -11.03 -15.26 -1.49
C CYS A 335 -9.92 -16.13 -0.87
N ASN A 336 -9.73 -16.09 0.44
CA ASN A 336 -8.74 -16.91 1.14
C ASN A 336 -9.16 -18.38 1.14
N VAL A 337 -8.43 -19.22 0.39
CA VAL A 337 -8.73 -20.64 0.22
C VAL A 337 -8.76 -21.38 1.56
N ASP A 338 -7.79 -21.12 2.44
CA ASP A 338 -7.62 -21.87 3.69
C ASP A 338 -8.76 -21.56 4.68
N LEU A 339 -9.17 -20.29 4.79
CA LEU A 339 -10.33 -19.92 5.62
C LEU A 339 -11.64 -20.49 5.05
N ARG A 340 -11.80 -20.45 3.73
CA ARG A 340 -12.97 -21.00 3.01
C ARG A 340 -13.07 -22.52 3.20
N LEU A 341 -11.93 -23.21 3.22
CA LEU A 341 -11.83 -24.62 3.54
C LEU A 341 -12.15 -24.92 5.00
N LEU A 342 -11.67 -24.10 5.93
CA LEU A 342 -11.95 -24.26 7.35
C LEU A 342 -13.45 -24.11 7.65
N HIS A 343 -14.12 -23.18 6.96
CA HIS A 343 -15.59 -23.03 7.04
C HIS A 343 -16.33 -24.22 6.41
N ALA A 344 -15.89 -24.67 5.23
CA ALA A 344 -16.45 -25.86 4.60
C ALA A 344 -16.26 -27.13 5.48
N GLY A 345 -15.15 -27.23 6.20
CA GLY A 345 -14.90 -28.31 7.17
C GLY A 345 -15.81 -28.24 8.41
N LYS A 346 -16.20 -27.04 8.87
CA LYS A 346 -17.22 -26.89 9.92
C LYS A 346 -18.61 -27.32 9.42
N LEU A 347 -18.94 -27.02 8.17
CA LEU A 347 -20.17 -27.50 7.53
C LEU A 347 -20.21 -29.02 7.44
N CYS A 348 -19.08 -29.69 7.17
CA CYS A 348 -19.02 -31.17 7.25
C CYS A 348 -19.49 -31.68 8.62
N GLN A 349 -19.06 -31.08 9.74
CA GLN A 349 -19.48 -31.52 11.08
C GLN A 349 -20.99 -31.35 11.32
N GLN A 350 -21.58 -30.31 10.73
CA GLN A 350 -23.02 -30.09 10.83
C GLN A 350 -23.78 -31.15 10.01
N LEU A 351 -23.28 -31.46 8.81
CA LEU A 351 -23.89 -32.40 7.87
C LEU A 351 -23.64 -33.87 8.21
N GLU A 352 -22.59 -34.20 8.98
CA GLU A 352 -22.33 -35.55 9.51
C GLU A 352 -23.49 -36.09 10.35
N SER A 353 -24.30 -35.21 10.93
CA SER A 353 -25.50 -35.60 11.66
C SER A 353 -26.69 -35.97 10.76
N GLU A 354 -26.63 -35.64 9.47
CA GLU A 354 -27.68 -35.99 8.50
C GLU A 354 -27.49 -37.42 7.98
N PRO A 355 -28.55 -38.25 7.95
CA PRO A 355 -28.43 -39.64 7.53
C PRO A 355 -28.05 -39.76 6.06
N GLY A 356 -27.07 -40.63 5.77
CA GLY A 356 -26.57 -40.90 4.44
C GLY A 356 -25.60 -39.84 3.91
N PHE A 357 -25.13 -38.89 4.72
CA PHE A 357 -24.07 -37.96 4.33
C PHE A 357 -22.74 -38.70 4.16
N SER A 358 -22.03 -38.42 3.05
CA SER A 358 -20.74 -39.04 2.73
C SER A 358 -19.61 -38.02 2.78
N THR A 359 -19.71 -36.95 1.99
CA THR A 359 -18.64 -35.96 1.85
C THR A 359 -19.17 -34.63 1.33
N LEU A 360 -18.30 -33.63 1.27
CA LEU A 360 -18.58 -32.29 0.76
C LEU A 360 -17.60 -31.93 -0.35
N ALA A 361 -18.14 -31.59 -1.52
CA ALA A 361 -17.38 -31.02 -2.62
C ALA A 361 -17.53 -29.50 -2.62
N THR A 362 -16.45 -28.77 -2.93
CA THR A 362 -16.47 -27.31 -3.01
C THR A 362 -15.62 -26.77 -4.16
N VAL A 363 -16.08 -25.68 -4.76
CA VAL A 363 -15.41 -24.96 -5.84
C VAL A 363 -15.37 -23.49 -5.46
N LEU A 364 -14.17 -22.92 -5.38
CA LEU A 364 -13.95 -21.49 -5.15
C LEU A 364 -13.56 -20.81 -6.45
N LEU A 365 -14.39 -19.85 -6.86
CA LEU A 365 -14.20 -19.03 -8.05
C LEU A 365 -13.78 -17.62 -7.67
N LYS A 366 -12.94 -17.01 -8.51
CA LYS A 366 -12.52 -15.62 -8.41
C LYS A 366 -12.57 -14.91 -9.74
N ARG A 367 -13.08 -13.69 -9.73
CA ARG A 367 -13.07 -12.78 -10.87
C ARG A 367 -12.40 -11.47 -10.47
N GLY A 368 -11.26 -11.17 -11.08
CA GLY A 368 -10.65 -9.86 -10.96
C GLY A 368 -11.53 -8.76 -11.59
N TYR A 369 -11.39 -7.50 -11.16
CA TYR A 369 -12.19 -6.39 -11.71
C TYR A 369 -11.97 -6.18 -13.21
N SER A 370 -10.79 -6.52 -13.72
CA SER A 370 -10.44 -6.44 -15.15
C SER A 370 -10.77 -7.71 -15.93
N GLU A 371 -11.25 -8.76 -15.28
CA GLU A 371 -11.51 -10.07 -15.88
C GLU A 371 -13.00 -10.20 -16.20
N ALA A 372 -13.31 -10.59 -17.43
CA ALA A 372 -14.69 -10.80 -17.86
C ALA A 372 -15.28 -12.10 -17.27
N GLN A 373 -14.43 -13.07 -16.93
CA GLN A 373 -14.83 -14.42 -16.52
C GLN A 373 -14.25 -14.78 -15.15
N TYR A 374 -14.95 -15.66 -14.43
CA TYR A 374 -14.42 -16.26 -13.22
C TYR A 374 -13.35 -17.30 -13.56
N SER A 375 -12.25 -17.26 -12.82
CA SER A 375 -11.24 -18.30 -12.78
C SER A 375 -11.44 -19.18 -11.55
N VAL A 376 -11.16 -20.48 -11.70
CA VAL A 376 -11.21 -21.45 -10.60
C VAL A 376 -9.92 -21.31 -9.80
N ILE A 377 -10.02 -20.96 -8.51
CA ILE A 377 -8.85 -20.93 -7.61
C ILE A 377 -8.63 -22.31 -7.00
N TYR A 378 -9.73 -22.96 -6.60
CA TYR A 378 -9.66 -24.19 -5.82
C TYR A 378 -10.85 -25.08 -6.10
N THR A 379 -10.60 -26.38 -6.19
CA THR A 379 -11.61 -27.43 -6.25
C THR A 379 -11.23 -28.57 -5.32
N SER A 380 -12.20 -29.10 -4.59
CA SER A 380 -12.03 -30.35 -3.85
C SER A 380 -13.33 -31.13 -3.85
N GLN A 381 -13.22 -32.44 -4.05
CA GLN A 381 -14.35 -33.35 -3.99
C GLN A 381 -14.54 -33.94 -2.59
N ASP A 382 -13.46 -34.01 -1.80
CA ASP A 382 -13.47 -34.60 -0.45
C ASP A 382 -12.95 -33.63 0.61
N VAL A 383 -13.74 -32.58 0.89
CA VAL A 383 -13.36 -31.59 1.92
C VAL A 383 -13.32 -32.21 3.31
N CYS A 384 -14.22 -33.15 3.61
CA CYS A 384 -14.34 -33.71 4.95
C CYS A 384 -13.13 -34.60 5.32
N GLN A 385 -12.56 -35.35 4.37
CA GLN A 385 -11.36 -36.17 4.60
C GLN A 385 -10.07 -35.32 4.67
N LYS A 386 -9.93 -34.29 3.83
CA LYS A 386 -8.71 -33.45 3.79
C LYS A 386 -8.47 -32.65 5.06
N ARG A 387 -9.48 -32.48 5.92
CA ARG A 387 -9.36 -31.79 7.20
C ARG A 387 -8.39 -32.47 8.16
N GLU A 388 -8.22 -33.78 8.09
CA GLU A 388 -7.28 -34.49 8.97
C GLU A 388 -5.81 -34.22 8.62
N ALA A 389 -5.55 -33.64 7.44
CA ALA A 389 -4.21 -33.37 6.92
C ALA A 389 -3.79 -31.88 7.00
N LEU A 390 -4.70 -30.97 7.37
CA LEU A 390 -4.48 -29.52 7.52
C LEU A 390 -4.29 -29.16 9.00
#